data_AF-A0A9D2W8C9-F1
#
_entry.id   AF-A0A9D2W8C9-F1
#
_cell.length_a   1.000
_cell.length_b   1.000
_cell.length_c   1.000
_cell.angle_alpha   90.00
_cell.angle_beta   90.00
_cell.angle_gamma   90.00
#
_symmetry.space_group_name_H-M   'P 1'
#
loop_
_entity.id
_entity.type
_entity.pdbx_description
1 polymer ?
#
loop_
_entity_poly.entity_id
_entity_poly.type
_entity_poly.pdbx_seq_one_letter_code
_entity_poly.pdbx_strand_id
1 'polypeptide(L)' 'MDLKSQQITLGELWDNPRSRAVFQKRVPLLAKHPVKGAARTVTLEQLADFLSAWVPAAMISGVIRDLEKL' A
#
# COMPACT_ATOMS: atom_id res chain seq x y z
N MET A 1 -6.38 -4.64 -9.49
CA MET A 1 -6.79 -3.28 -9.92
C MET A 1 -5.63 -2.67 -10.68
N ASP A 2 -5.85 -1.59 -11.42
CA ASP A 2 -4.71 -0.90 -12.06
C ASP A 2 -3.85 -0.20 -11.01
N LEU A 3 -2.61 -0.67 -10.85
CA LEU A 3 -1.62 -0.10 -9.93
C LEU A 3 -0.74 0.96 -10.58
N LYS A 4 -0.98 1.30 -11.86
CA LYS A 4 -0.22 2.29 -12.63
C LYS A 4 1.29 2.02 -12.56
N SER A 5 1.69 0.75 -12.76
CA SER A 5 3.09 0.32 -12.59
C SER A 5 3.66 0.70 -11.21
N GLN A 6 2.89 0.50 -10.15
CA GLN A 6 3.21 0.86 -8.75
C GLN A 6 3.31 2.37 -8.47
N GLN A 7 2.94 3.23 -9.44
CA GLN A 7 2.84 4.68 -9.25
C GLN A 7 1.50 5.12 -8.66
N ILE A 8 0.57 4.18 -8.45
CA ILE A 8 -0.66 4.48 -7.70
C ILE A 8 -0.30 4.98 -6.30
N THR A 9 -0.96 6.06 -5.90
CA THR A 9 -0.73 6.66 -4.58
C THR A 9 -1.46 5.90 -3.49
N LEU A 10 -0.93 5.97 -2.28
CA LEU A 10 -1.61 5.49 -1.08
C LEU A 10 -3.01 6.10 -0.91
N GLY A 11 -3.20 7.36 -1.30
CA GLY A 11 -4.47 8.07 -1.29
C GLY A 11 -5.49 7.39 -2.20
N GLU A 12 -5.11 7.11 -3.44
CA GLU A 12 -5.95 6.37 -4.40
C GLU A 12 -6.27 4.95 -3.90
N LEU A 13 -5.29 4.27 -3.30
CA LEU A 13 -5.49 2.95 -2.68
C LEU A 13 -6.42 3.01 -1.46
N TRP A 14 -6.39 4.09 -0.69
CA TRP A 14 -7.29 4.27 0.43
C TRP A 14 -8.69 4.67 0.00
N ASP A 15 -8.84 5.50 -1.02
CA ASP A 15 -10.16 5.94 -1.50
C ASP A 15 -11.00 4.74 -2.01
N ASN A 16 -10.34 3.65 -2.44
CA ASN A 16 -10.98 2.39 -2.71
C ASN A 16 -11.07 1.50 -1.44
N PRO A 17 -12.29 1.14 -0.97
CA PRO A 17 -12.48 0.37 0.26
C PRO A 17 -11.92 -1.06 0.18
N ARG A 18 -11.85 -1.68 -1.02
CA ARG A 18 -11.32 -3.04 -1.21
C ARG A 18 -9.80 -3.07 -1.03
N SER A 19 -9.08 -2.13 -1.63
CA SER A 19 -7.62 -2.00 -1.47
C SER A 19 -7.23 -1.56 -0.07
N ARG A 20 -8.00 -0.65 0.55
CA ARG A 20 -7.84 -0.27 1.96
C ARG A 20 -7.86 -1.49 2.89
N ALA A 21 -8.77 -2.43 2.67
CA ALA A 21 -8.87 -3.65 3.48
C ALA A 21 -7.65 -4.57 3.32
N VAL A 22 -7.07 -4.68 2.12
CA VAL A 22 -5.84 -5.44 1.86
C VAL A 22 -4.68 -4.89 2.70
N PHE A 23 -4.49 -3.58 2.70
CA PHE A 23 -3.47 -2.92 3.51
C PHE A 23 -3.69 -3.09 5.01
N GLN A 24 -4.92 -2.92 5.49
CA GLN A 24 -5.23 -3.11 6.92
C GLN A 24 -4.93 -4.53 7.42
N LYS A 25 -5.20 -5.54 6.58
CA LYS A 25 -4.94 -6.95 6.92
C LYS A 25 -3.46 -7.31 6.93
N ARG A 26 -2.70 -6.78 5.97
CA ARG A 26 -1.29 -7.16 5.74
C ARG A 26 -0.29 -6.26 6.46
N VAL A 27 -0.61 -4.97 6.61
CA VAL A 27 0.26 -3.94 7.21
C VAL A 27 -0.54 -3.10 8.22
N PRO A 28 -0.94 -3.68 9.36
CA PRO A 28 -1.75 -2.98 10.38
C PRO A 28 -1.07 -1.74 10.97
N LEU A 29 0.25 -1.63 10.84
CA LEU A 29 1.03 -0.44 11.23
C LEU A 29 0.62 0.81 10.44
N LEU A 30 0.31 0.69 9.14
CA LEU A 30 -0.15 1.81 8.31
C LEU A 30 -1.59 2.21 8.61
N ALA A 31 -2.39 1.31 9.15
CA ALA A 31 -3.72 1.64 9.64
C ALA A 31 -3.65 2.54 10.90
N LYS A 32 -2.57 2.42 11.69
CA LYS A 32 -2.34 3.19 12.93
C LYS A 32 -1.61 4.52 12.69
N HIS A 33 -0.77 4.62 11.66
CA HIS A 33 -0.15 5.88 11.24
C HIS A 33 -0.84 6.41 9.98
N PRO A 34 -1.92 7.20 10.11
CA PRO A 34 -2.51 7.87 8.98
C PRO A 34 -1.49 8.86 8.42
N VAL A 35 -0.76 8.47 7.38
CA VAL A 35 -0.06 9.38 6.48
C VAL A 35 -1.07 10.20 5.66
N LYS A 36 -2.20 10.62 6.26
CA LYS A 36 -3.34 11.28 5.59
C LYS A 36 -2.92 12.54 4.82
N GLY A 37 -1.87 13.24 5.27
CA GLY A 37 -1.30 14.38 4.55
C GLY A 37 -0.44 14.00 3.34
N ALA A 38 0.34 12.92 3.44
CA ALA A 38 1.27 12.46 2.40
C ALA A 38 0.70 11.32 1.53
N ALA A 39 -0.48 10.80 1.84
CA ALA A 39 -1.08 9.67 1.17
C ALA A 39 -1.26 9.93 -0.34
N ARG A 40 -1.57 11.17 -0.71
CA ARG A 40 -1.74 11.58 -2.11
C ARG A 40 -0.44 11.77 -2.87
N THR A 41 0.71 11.71 -2.20
CA THR A 41 2.03 11.90 -2.82
C THR A 41 2.90 10.67 -2.75
N VAL A 42 2.69 9.81 -1.75
CA VAL A 42 3.46 8.57 -1.58
C VAL A 42 2.89 7.48 -2.48
N THR A 43 3.71 6.99 -3.39
CA THR A 43 3.37 5.88 -4.29
C THR A 43 3.48 4.53 -3.60
N LEU A 44 2.87 3.50 -4.19
CA LEU A 44 3.00 2.13 -3.73
C LEU A 44 4.47 1.67 -3.69
N GLU A 45 5.24 2.06 -4.70
CA GLU A 45 6.69 1.79 -4.79
C GLU A 45 7.46 2.45 -3.63
N GLN A 46 7.27 3.75 -3.41
CA GLN A 46 7.93 4.47 -2.30
C GLN A 46 7.55 3.90 -0.93
N LEU A 47 6.30 3.46 -0.77
CA LEU A 47 5.88 2.79 0.44
C LEU A 47 6.57 1.43 0.60
N ALA A 48 6.67 0.63 -0.46
CA ALA A 48 7.37 -0.65 -0.44
C ALA A 48 8.84 -0.48 -0.02
N ASP A 49 9.53 0.51 -0.59
CA ASP A 49 10.91 0.84 -0.23
C ASP A 49 11.03 1.24 1.24
N PHE A 50 10.14 2.11 1.72
CA PHE A 50 10.10 2.52 3.12
C PHE A 50 9.89 1.32 4.06
N LEU A 51 8.93 0.45 3.75
CA LEU A 51 8.62 -0.74 4.55
C LEU A 51 9.73 -1.79 4.53
N SER A 52 10.54 -1.86 3.47
CA SER A 52 11.59 -2.87 3.31
C SER A 52 12.61 -2.89 4.45
N ALA A 53 12.76 -1.77 5.16
CA ALA A 53 13.65 -1.64 6.31
C ALA A 53 13.20 -2.42 7.56
N TRP A 54 11.91 -2.77 7.69
CA TRP A 54 11.38 -3.53 8.83
C TRP A 54 10.38 -4.64 8.46
N VAL A 55 10.09 -4.81 7.17
CA VAL A 55 9.16 -5.83 6.66
C VAL A 55 9.86 -6.72 5.63
N PRO A 56 9.69 -8.05 5.70
CA PRO A 56 10.22 -8.95 4.68
C PRO A 56 9.64 -8.67 3.29
N ALA A 57 10.49 -8.72 2.25
CA ALA A 57 10.10 -8.50 0.86
C ALA A 57 8.91 -9.38 0.41
N ALA A 58 8.84 -10.64 0.88
CA ALA A 58 7.74 -11.55 0.57
C ALA A 58 6.36 -11.04 1.04
N MET A 59 6.32 -10.31 2.16
CA MET A 59 5.08 -9.71 2.65
C MET A 59 4.65 -8.54 1.74
N ILE A 60 5.60 -7.72 1.28
CA ILE A 60 5.36 -6.60 0.35
C ILE A 60 4.86 -7.14 -0.99
N SER A 61 5.54 -8.12 -1.59
CA SER A 61 5.09 -8.77 -2.84
C SER A 61 3.70 -9.39 -2.69
N GLY A 62 3.39 -9.95 -1.53
CA GLY A 62 2.07 -10.49 -1.21
C GLY A 62 0.97 -9.41 -1.25
N VAL A 63 1.24 -8.22 -0.72
CA VAL A 63 0.32 -7.08 -0.78
C VAL A 63 0.11 -6.64 -2.23
N ILE A 64 1.18 -6.44 -2.99
CA ILE A 64 1.10 -6.01 -4.40
C ILE A 64 0.24 -6.99 -5.21
N ARG A 65 0.51 -8.29 -5.07
CA ARG A 65 -0.25 -9.34 -5.76
C ARG A 65 -1.72 -9.40 -5.34
N ASP A 66 -2.03 -9.14 -4.06
CA ASP A 66 -3.42 -9.07 -3.61
C ASP A 66 -4.13 -7.84 -4.21
N LEU A 67 -3.46 -6.70 -4.34
CA LEU A 67 -4.00 -5.50 -4.98
C LEU A 67 -4.19 -5.68 -6.49
N GLU A 68 -3.26 -6.32 -7.19
CA GLU A 68 -3.37 -6.62 -8.64
C GLU A 68 -4.64 -7.41 -8.97
N LYS A 69 -5.09 -8.28 -8.05
CA LYS A 69 -6.30 -9.11 -8.19
C LYS A 69 -7.61 -8.38 -7.94
N LEU A 70 -7.60 -7.15 -7.43
CA LEU A 70 -8.83 -6.40 -7.06
C LEU A 70 -9.56 -5.78 -8.24
#